data_AF-A0A1Q7FFM7-F1
#
_entry.id   AF-A0A1Q7FFM7-F1
#
_cell.length_a   1.000
_cell.length_b   1.000
_cell.length_c   1.000
_cell.angle_alpha   90.00
_cell.angle_beta   90.00
_cell.angle_gamma   90.00
#
_symmetry.space_group_name_H-M   'P 1'
#
loop_
_entity.id
_entity.type
_entity.pdbx_description
1 polymer ?
#
loop_
_entity_poly.entity_id
_entity_poly.type
_entity_poly.pdbx_seq_one_letter_code
_entity_poly.pdbx_strand_id
1 'polypeptide(L)'
;MIVADSYMAMVLPDDIAGTITEFIAGRRSFPFVGRNELMCMMYLYGRIGRVGEKQIDEVNSLAHRTASQLSQDIDIYSISSAAKLDSEYIRSKYINRELQLAVENRPNIKVRMAGDPAIISDCFAQHVAYYKQDYFFELYGPLKDSELTSDIRSTLEGRMVMTCYNRKGEQQIGLAHPLIPVFVWFRDQTGAKP
;
A
#
# COMPACT_ATOMS: atom_id res chain seq x y z
N MET A 1 15.57 19.30 4.35
CA MET A 1 14.18 19.10 3.84
C MET A 1 14.23 18.02 2.76
N ILE A 2 14.29 16.75 3.17
CA ILE A 2 14.51 15.64 2.24
C ILE A 2 13.67 14.44 2.70
N VAL A 3 12.37 14.44 2.42
CA VAL A 3 11.59 13.19 2.33
C VAL A 3 10.50 13.34 1.26
N ALA A 4 10.88 13.74 0.05
CA ALA A 4 9.90 14.12 -0.99
C ALA A 4 9.53 13.01 -1.98
N ASP A 5 10.21 11.86 -1.97
CA ASP A 5 9.89 10.75 -2.86
C ASP A 5 9.60 9.49 -2.04
N SER A 6 8.45 9.44 -1.38
CA SER A 6 7.88 8.18 -0.90
C SER A 6 6.91 7.64 -1.95
N TYR A 7 7.08 6.38 -2.33
CA TYR A 7 6.18 5.69 -3.25
C TYR A 7 5.36 4.67 -2.48
N MET A 8 4.06 4.60 -2.73
CA MET A 8 3.19 3.60 -2.13
C MET A 8 2.50 2.79 -3.21
N ALA A 9 2.37 1.48 -2.97
CA ALA A 9 1.56 0.61 -3.79
C ALA A 9 0.80 -0.42 -2.95
N MET A 10 -0.36 -0.83 -3.46
CA MET A 10 -0.94 -2.12 -3.09
C MET A 10 -0.22 -3.21 -3.88
N VAL A 11 0.39 -4.13 -3.16
CA VAL A 11 1.18 -5.24 -3.71
C VAL A 11 0.32 -6.49 -3.86
N LEU A 12 -0.60 -6.71 -2.92
CA LEU A 12 -1.57 -7.80 -2.95
C LEU A 12 -2.96 -7.28 -2.56
N PRO A 13 -4.04 -7.81 -3.16
CA PRO A 13 -4.05 -8.83 -4.23
C PRO A 13 -3.64 -8.28 -5.61
N ASP A 14 -3.20 -9.15 -6.53
CA ASP A 14 -2.61 -8.77 -7.83
C ASP A 14 -3.54 -7.92 -8.71
N ASP A 15 -4.85 -8.20 -8.71
CA ASP A 15 -5.87 -7.45 -9.48
C ASP A 15 -6.68 -6.48 -8.60
N ILE A 16 -6.05 -5.91 -7.57
CA ILE A 16 -6.70 -4.90 -6.73
C ILE A 16 -7.09 -3.66 -7.54
N ALA A 17 -6.32 -3.31 -8.58
CA ALA A 17 -6.57 -2.14 -9.39
C ALA A 17 -7.83 -2.27 -10.24
N GLY A 18 -8.01 -3.42 -10.90
CA GLY A 18 -9.25 -3.76 -11.59
C GLY A 18 -10.42 -3.80 -10.61
N THR A 19 -10.22 -4.43 -9.46
CA THR A 19 -11.24 -4.56 -8.42
C THR A 19 -11.75 -3.20 -7.90
N ILE A 20 -10.86 -2.27 -7.57
CA ILE A 20 -11.21 -0.91 -7.14
C ILE A 20 -11.95 -0.17 -8.27
N THR A 21 -11.49 -0.31 -9.50
CA THR A 21 -12.12 0.32 -10.68
C THR A 21 -13.56 -0.18 -10.88
N GLU A 22 -13.80 -1.48 -10.74
CA GLU A 22 -15.13 -2.07 -10.83
C GLU A 22 -16.04 -1.64 -9.68
N PHE A 23 -15.49 -1.52 -8.46
CA PHE A 23 -16.22 -1.04 -7.30
C PHE A 23 -16.69 0.42 -7.48
N ILE A 24 -15.81 1.31 -7.95
CA ILE A 24 -16.14 2.71 -8.25
C ILE A 24 -17.23 2.80 -9.32
N ALA A 25 -17.12 1.97 -10.36
CA ALA A 25 -18.11 1.91 -11.45
C ALA A 25 -19.46 1.28 -11.04
N GLY A 26 -19.63 0.89 -9.77
CA GLY A 26 -20.86 0.28 -9.27
C GLY A 26 -21.07 -1.18 -9.71
N ARG A 27 -20.06 -1.82 -10.29
CA ARG A 27 -20.10 -3.23 -10.71
C ARG A 27 -19.76 -4.21 -9.58
N ARG A 28 -19.20 -3.70 -8.48
CA ARG A 28 -18.93 -4.46 -7.24
C ARG A 28 -19.45 -3.71 -6.02
N SER A 29 -19.69 -4.47 -4.96
CA SER A 29 -20.01 -3.98 -3.62
C SER A 29 -18.87 -4.33 -2.66
N PHE A 30 -18.76 -3.55 -1.60
CA PHE A 30 -17.85 -3.81 -0.50
C PHE A 30 -18.47 -4.84 0.47
N PRO A 31 -17.69 -5.77 1.05
CA PRO A 31 -16.27 -6.00 0.80
C PRO A 31 -16.02 -6.70 -0.54
N PHE A 32 -15.04 -6.20 -1.31
CA PHE A 32 -14.66 -6.77 -2.61
C PHE A 32 -13.35 -7.58 -2.55
N VAL A 33 -12.70 -7.62 -1.39
CA VAL A 33 -11.62 -8.55 -1.05
C VAL A 33 -12.14 -9.48 0.05
N GLY A 34 -11.95 -10.78 -0.10
CA GLY A 34 -12.41 -11.80 0.83
C GLY A 34 -11.66 -11.79 2.16
N ARG A 35 -12.34 -12.22 3.23
CA ARG A 35 -11.79 -12.25 4.61
C ARG A 35 -10.44 -12.95 4.72
N ASN A 36 -10.26 -14.06 4.01
CA ASN A 36 -9.05 -14.89 4.12
C ASN A 36 -7.98 -14.51 3.09
N GLU A 37 -8.24 -13.52 2.25
CA GLU A 37 -7.26 -13.04 1.28
C GLU A 37 -6.16 -12.24 1.99
N LEU A 38 -4.94 -12.33 1.46
CA LEU A 38 -3.80 -11.59 1.96
C LEU A 38 -3.76 -10.24 1.27
N MET A 39 -3.76 -9.17 2.05
CA MET A 39 -3.52 -7.81 1.57
C MET A 39 -2.14 -7.37 2.01
N CYS A 40 -1.41 -6.77 1.08
CA CYS A 40 -0.08 -6.21 1.34
C CYS A 40 0.00 -4.82 0.72
N MET A 41 0.33 -3.82 1.54
CA MET A 41 0.79 -2.52 1.05
C MET A 41 2.29 -2.42 1.22
N MET A 42 2.93 -1.62 0.37
CA MET A 42 4.31 -1.23 0.59
C MET A 42 4.49 0.28 0.50
N TYR A 43 5.37 0.80 1.35
CA TYR A 43 5.91 2.15 1.29
C TYR A 43 7.39 2.05 0.99
N LEU A 44 7.83 2.68 -0.08
CA LEU A 44 9.24 2.79 -0.46
C LEU A 44 9.76 4.16 -0.03
N TYR A 45 10.84 4.15 0.75
CA TYR A 45 11.51 5.35 1.24
C TYR A 45 12.91 5.48 0.64
N GLY A 46 13.22 6.69 0.19
CA GLY A 46 14.52 7.05 -0.38
C GLY A 46 14.37 7.73 -1.75
N ARG A 47 15.17 8.77 -1.99
CA ARG A 47 15.26 9.44 -3.31
C ARG A 47 15.76 8.43 -4.35
N ILE A 48 15.59 8.73 -5.63
CA ILE A 48 16.15 7.93 -6.75
C ILE A 48 17.64 7.65 -6.48
N GLY A 49 17.92 6.47 -5.92
CA GLY A 49 19.24 6.06 -5.43
C GLY A 49 19.54 6.44 -3.98
N ARG A 50 19.20 5.53 -3.05
CA ARG A 50 19.77 5.35 -1.70
C ARG A 50 19.32 6.30 -0.58
N VAL A 51 19.11 5.72 0.60
CA VAL A 51 19.00 6.38 1.90
C VAL A 51 20.42 6.47 2.47
N GLY A 52 20.95 7.69 2.64
CA GLY A 52 22.24 7.88 3.29
C GLY A 52 22.15 7.55 4.79
N GLU A 53 23.28 7.20 5.42
CA GLU A 53 23.30 6.82 6.86
C GLU A 53 22.64 7.87 7.76
N LYS A 54 22.87 9.16 7.49
CA LYS A 54 22.27 10.27 8.24
C LYS A 54 20.76 10.44 8.04
N GLN A 55 20.18 9.77 7.06
CA GLN A 55 18.74 9.82 6.73
C GLN A 55 17.97 8.62 7.28
N ILE A 56 18.66 7.58 7.77
CA ILE A 56 18.01 6.37 8.28
C ILE A 56 17.08 6.72 9.44
N ASP A 57 17.52 7.55 10.39
CA ASP A 57 16.69 7.97 11.52
C ASP A 57 15.48 8.81 11.09
N GLU A 58 15.63 9.64 10.06
CA GLU A 58 14.54 10.43 9.48
C GLU A 58 13.49 9.52 8.82
N VAL A 59 13.94 8.50 8.07
CA VAL A 59 13.09 7.49 7.43
C VAL A 59 12.39 6.63 8.48
N ASN A 60 13.11 6.16 9.50
CA ASN A 60 12.53 5.42 10.62
C ASN A 60 11.41 6.22 11.29
N SER A 61 11.67 7.50 11.58
CA SER A 61 10.69 8.40 12.19
C SER A 61 9.48 8.62 11.28
N LEU A 62 9.69 8.73 9.97
CA LEU A 62 8.58 8.84 9.02
C LEU A 62 7.75 7.56 8.96
N ALA A 63 8.40 6.40 8.84
CA ALA A 63 7.73 5.11 8.79
C ALA A 63 6.86 4.87 10.03
N HIS A 64 7.38 5.19 11.22
CA HIS A 64 6.59 5.13 12.46
C HIS A 64 5.37 6.05 12.43
N ARG A 65 5.51 7.29 11.95
CA ARG A 65 4.36 8.20 11.80
C ARG A 65 3.34 7.66 10.80
N THR A 66 3.80 7.11 9.68
CA THR A 66 2.93 6.50 8.67
C THR A 66 2.16 5.30 9.23
N ALA A 67 2.83 4.41 9.97
CA ALA A 67 2.19 3.28 10.63
C ALA A 67 1.15 3.75 11.66
N SER A 68 1.50 4.70 12.52
CA SER A 68 0.57 5.26 13.51
C SER A 68 -0.66 5.91 12.87
N GLN A 69 -0.49 6.64 11.76
CA GLN A 69 -1.61 7.26 11.06
C GLN A 69 -2.56 6.20 10.49
N LEU A 70 -2.02 5.16 9.85
CA LEU A 70 -2.85 4.10 9.28
C LEU A 70 -3.57 3.29 10.36
N SER A 71 -2.91 3.00 11.49
CA SER A 71 -3.55 2.39 12.66
C SER A 71 -4.71 3.24 13.17
N GLN A 72 -4.53 4.55 13.26
CA GLN A 72 -5.58 5.47 13.66
C GLN A 72 -6.76 5.45 12.67
N ASP A 73 -6.49 5.39 11.36
CA ASP A 73 -7.53 5.29 10.35
C ASP A 73 -8.33 3.97 10.47
N ILE A 74 -7.64 2.85 10.72
CA ILE A 74 -8.27 1.55 11.00
C ILE A 74 -9.17 1.64 12.24
N ASP A 75 -8.69 2.25 13.32
CA ASP A 75 -9.47 2.42 14.55
C ASP A 75 -10.71 3.29 14.32
N ILE A 76 -10.58 4.38 13.57
CA ILE A 76 -11.70 5.25 13.19
C ILE A 76 -12.77 4.43 12.47
N TYR A 77 -12.39 3.59 11.49
CA TYR A 77 -13.34 2.73 10.78
C TYR A 77 -13.93 1.63 11.67
N SER A 78 -13.15 1.08 12.58
CA SER A 78 -13.56 -0.02 13.47
C SER A 78 -14.57 0.44 14.54
N ILE A 79 -14.44 1.67 15.03
CA ILE A 79 -15.27 2.24 16.10
C ILE A 79 -16.49 2.99 15.54
N SER A 80 -16.42 3.45 14.29
CA SER A 80 -17.51 4.20 13.67
C SER A 80 -18.73 3.33 13.34
N SER A 81 -19.86 3.98 13.03
CA SER A 81 -21.08 3.28 12.67
C SER A 81 -20.88 2.41 11.43
N ALA A 82 -21.64 1.31 11.33
CA ALA A 82 -21.62 0.42 10.17
C ALA A 82 -21.81 1.17 8.83
N ALA A 83 -22.44 2.35 8.85
CA ALA A 83 -22.59 3.21 7.69
C ALA A 83 -21.26 3.69 7.08
N LYS A 84 -20.17 3.81 7.84
CA LYS A 84 -18.84 4.16 7.27
C LYS A 84 -18.16 3.01 6.54
N LEU A 85 -18.66 1.79 6.72
CA LEU A 85 -18.23 0.60 6.01
C LEU A 85 -19.29 0.12 5.00
N ASP A 86 -20.30 0.94 4.74
CA ASP A 86 -21.29 0.69 3.71
C ASP A 86 -20.70 0.93 2.31
N SER A 87 -21.16 0.14 1.35
CA SER A 87 -20.71 0.20 -0.04
C SER A 87 -20.92 1.58 -0.68
N GLU A 88 -22.05 2.24 -0.43
CA GLU A 88 -22.35 3.55 -1.01
C GLU A 88 -21.48 4.64 -0.40
N TYR A 89 -21.25 4.58 0.91
CA TYR A 89 -20.38 5.51 1.62
C TYR A 89 -18.93 5.42 1.11
N ILE A 90 -18.35 4.20 1.09
CA ILE A 90 -16.98 3.99 0.63
C ILE A 90 -16.84 4.41 -0.84
N ARG A 91 -17.81 4.03 -1.69
CA ARG A 91 -17.81 4.41 -3.11
C ARG A 91 -17.85 5.92 -3.30
N SER A 92 -18.69 6.62 -2.53
CA SER A 92 -18.77 8.09 -2.56
C SER A 92 -17.43 8.72 -2.16
N LYS A 93 -16.72 8.15 -1.18
CA LYS A 93 -15.37 8.60 -0.80
C LYS A 93 -14.39 8.48 -1.97
N TYR A 94 -14.41 7.37 -2.70
CA TYR A 94 -13.49 7.12 -3.81
C TYR A 94 -13.82 8.02 -5.02
N ILE A 95 -15.10 8.19 -5.35
CA ILE A 95 -15.56 9.10 -6.41
C ILE A 95 -15.15 10.55 -6.09
N ASN A 96 -15.31 11.00 -4.83
CA ASN A 96 -14.89 12.34 -4.44
C ASN A 96 -13.38 12.55 -4.63
N ARG A 97 -12.57 11.53 -4.36
CA ARG A 97 -11.13 11.57 -4.62
C ARG A 97 -10.83 11.62 -6.13
N GLU A 98 -11.55 10.89 -6.95
CA GLU A 98 -11.45 10.97 -8.43
C GLU A 98 -11.70 12.40 -8.93
N LEU A 99 -12.76 13.05 -8.44
CA LEU A 99 -13.12 14.42 -8.80
C LEU A 99 -12.02 15.41 -8.40
N GLN A 100 -11.45 15.26 -7.20
CA GLN A 100 -10.31 16.09 -6.77
C GLN A 100 -9.11 15.94 -7.71
N LEU A 101 -8.75 14.70 -8.07
CA LEU A 101 -7.64 14.43 -8.98
C LEU A 101 -7.88 15.00 -10.38
N ALA A 102 -9.13 15.01 -10.85
CA ALA A 102 -9.51 15.62 -12.12
C ALA A 102 -9.29 17.14 -12.12
N VAL A 103 -9.64 17.82 -11.03
CA VAL A 103 -9.43 19.26 -10.86
C VAL A 103 -7.94 19.60 -10.80
N GLU A 104 -7.11 18.73 -10.22
CA GLU A 104 -5.64 18.89 -10.19
C GLU A 104 -4.95 18.75 -11.56
N ASN A 105 -5.68 18.59 -12.67
CA ASN A 105 -5.16 18.46 -14.05
C ASN A 105 -4.09 17.38 -14.22
N ARG A 106 -4.21 16.27 -13.47
CA ARG A 106 -3.30 15.14 -13.62
C ARG A 106 -3.74 14.28 -14.82
N PRO A 107 -2.91 14.09 -15.87
CA PRO A 107 -3.26 13.19 -16.97
C PRO A 107 -3.41 11.73 -16.48
N ASN A 108 -4.29 10.94 -17.14
CA ASN A 108 -4.60 9.52 -16.88
C ASN A 108 -5.22 9.17 -15.51
N ILE A 109 -6.36 9.80 -15.18
CA ILE A 109 -7.10 9.64 -13.92
C ILE A 109 -7.45 8.16 -13.59
N LYS A 110 -7.99 7.40 -14.56
CA LYS A 110 -8.47 6.02 -14.32
C LYS A 110 -7.36 5.03 -13.94
N VAL A 111 -6.20 5.10 -14.61
CA VAL A 111 -5.04 4.23 -14.31
C VAL A 111 -4.41 4.62 -12.96
N ARG A 112 -4.56 5.88 -12.54
CA ARG A 112 -4.01 6.39 -11.29
C ARG A 112 -4.89 6.19 -10.06
N MET A 113 -6.20 5.99 -10.19
CA MET A 113 -7.07 5.85 -9.02
C MET A 113 -6.74 4.65 -8.15
N ALA A 114 -6.53 3.49 -8.77
CA ALA A 114 -6.09 2.28 -8.08
C ALA A 114 -4.67 2.40 -7.49
N GLY A 115 -3.86 3.30 -8.04
CA GLY A 115 -2.54 3.65 -7.56
C GLY A 115 -2.50 4.89 -6.66
N ASP A 116 -3.66 5.51 -6.35
CA ASP A 116 -3.71 6.74 -5.58
C ASP A 116 -3.45 6.42 -4.10
N PRO A 117 -2.50 7.12 -3.45
CA PRO A 117 -2.14 6.79 -2.10
C PRO A 117 -3.29 6.87 -1.08
N ALA A 118 -4.24 7.79 -1.26
CA ALA A 118 -5.37 7.90 -0.35
C ALA A 118 -6.33 6.71 -0.54
N ILE A 119 -6.62 6.34 -1.78
CA ILE A 119 -7.47 5.19 -2.10
C ILE A 119 -6.87 3.88 -1.59
N ILE A 120 -5.58 3.64 -1.82
CA ILE A 120 -4.91 2.41 -1.36
C ILE A 120 -4.94 2.31 0.16
N SER A 121 -4.59 3.40 0.86
CA SER A 121 -4.56 3.42 2.33
C SER A 121 -5.95 3.18 2.91
N ASP A 122 -6.97 3.85 2.35
CA ASP A 122 -8.37 3.66 2.75
C ASP A 122 -8.84 2.23 2.49
N CYS A 123 -8.53 1.68 1.30
CA CYS A 123 -8.92 0.32 0.92
C CYS A 123 -8.41 -0.71 1.93
N PHE A 124 -7.15 -0.61 2.32
CA PHE A 124 -6.58 -1.50 3.33
C PHE A 124 -7.22 -1.27 4.71
N ALA A 125 -7.32 -0.01 5.14
CA ALA A 125 -7.86 0.31 6.47
C ALA A 125 -9.31 -0.16 6.62
N GLN A 126 -10.14 0.07 5.62
CA GLN A 126 -11.54 -0.36 5.58
C GLN A 126 -11.66 -1.88 5.57
N HIS A 127 -10.82 -2.59 4.82
CA HIS A 127 -10.83 -4.05 4.80
C HIS A 127 -10.49 -4.63 6.19
N VAL A 128 -9.40 -4.17 6.80
CA VAL A 128 -8.96 -4.62 8.12
C VAL A 128 -10.03 -4.33 9.17
N ALA A 129 -10.61 -3.12 9.16
CA ALA A 129 -11.68 -2.73 10.08
C ALA A 129 -12.96 -3.57 9.88
N TYR A 130 -13.39 -3.79 8.64
CA TYR A 130 -14.60 -4.54 8.33
C TYR A 130 -14.54 -5.98 8.83
N TYR A 131 -13.41 -6.66 8.60
CA TYR A 131 -13.23 -8.03 9.06
C TYR A 131 -12.68 -8.14 10.49
N LYS A 132 -12.38 -7.01 11.13
CA LYS A 132 -11.75 -6.91 12.46
C LYS A 132 -10.48 -7.76 12.54
N GLN A 133 -9.62 -7.59 11.56
CA GLN A 133 -8.36 -8.34 11.45
C GLN A 133 -7.25 -7.67 12.25
N ASP A 134 -6.36 -8.50 12.77
CA ASP A 134 -5.05 -8.02 13.19
C ASP A 134 -4.23 -7.62 11.95
N TYR A 135 -3.28 -6.71 12.15
CA TYR A 135 -2.37 -6.23 11.11
C TYR A 135 -0.98 -5.99 11.71
N PHE A 136 0.05 -5.98 10.86
CA PHE A 136 1.40 -5.61 11.27
C PHE A 136 2.10 -4.76 10.23
N PHE A 137 3.08 -3.99 10.70
CA PHE A 137 4.02 -3.22 9.89
C PHE A 137 5.42 -3.72 10.15
N GLU A 138 6.24 -3.76 9.12
CA GLU A 138 7.66 -4.08 9.26
C GLU A 138 8.47 -3.23 8.29
N LEU A 139 9.56 -2.62 8.77
CA LEU A 139 10.44 -1.75 8.00
C LEU A 139 11.77 -2.44 7.75
N TYR A 140 12.14 -2.53 6.48
CA TYR A 140 13.34 -3.19 6.01
C TYR A 140 14.32 -2.23 5.37
N GLY A 141 15.60 -2.59 5.44
CA GLY A 141 16.69 -1.92 4.75
C GLY A 141 17.48 -0.93 5.63
N PRO A 142 18.32 -0.08 5.02
CA PRO A 142 18.54 0.05 3.57
C PRO A 142 18.94 -1.27 2.89
N LEU A 143 18.26 -1.63 1.80
CA LEU A 143 18.46 -2.91 1.12
C LEU A 143 19.84 -2.97 0.45
N LYS A 144 20.57 -4.06 0.67
CA LYS A 144 21.92 -4.25 0.12
C LYS A 144 21.86 -4.91 -1.25
N ASP A 145 22.89 -4.66 -2.06
CA ASP A 145 23.05 -5.29 -3.38
C ASP A 145 22.97 -6.83 -3.32
N SER A 146 23.56 -7.43 -2.28
CA SER A 146 23.56 -8.88 -2.06
C SER A 146 22.19 -9.48 -1.72
N GLU A 147 21.22 -8.64 -1.36
CA GLU A 147 19.85 -9.04 -1.01
C GLU A 147 18.91 -8.94 -2.23
N LEU A 148 19.40 -8.45 -3.37
CA LEU A 148 18.59 -8.09 -4.54
C LEU A 148 19.04 -8.83 -5.81
N THR A 149 18.06 -9.33 -6.55
CA THR A 149 18.26 -9.85 -7.90
C THR A 149 18.50 -8.69 -8.89
N SER A 150 19.22 -8.96 -9.98
CA SER A 150 19.73 -7.94 -10.91
C SER A 150 18.65 -7.09 -11.58
N ASP A 151 17.46 -7.65 -11.76
CA ASP A 151 16.26 -7.07 -12.37
C ASP A 151 15.59 -5.97 -11.52
N ILE A 152 15.69 -6.05 -10.19
CA ILE A 152 15.08 -5.06 -9.25
C ILE A 152 16.11 -4.19 -8.54
N ARG A 153 17.39 -4.57 -8.61
CA ARG A 153 18.53 -3.91 -7.95
C ARG A 153 18.59 -2.41 -8.22
N SER A 154 18.51 -1.98 -9.48
CA SER A 154 18.57 -0.56 -9.86
C SER A 154 17.46 0.29 -9.23
N THR A 155 16.35 -0.36 -8.85
CA THR A 155 15.19 0.29 -8.25
C THR A 155 15.28 0.30 -6.73
N LEU A 156 15.71 -0.81 -6.11
CA LEU A 156 15.61 -1.02 -4.66
C LEU A 156 16.90 -0.84 -3.86
N GLU A 157 18.07 -0.89 -4.50
CA GLU A 157 19.36 -0.81 -3.79
C GLU A 157 19.45 0.48 -2.95
N GLY A 158 19.79 0.29 -1.67
CA GLY A 158 19.93 1.32 -0.66
C GLY A 158 18.63 2.01 -0.25
N ARG A 159 17.46 1.56 -0.71
CA ARG A 159 16.16 2.07 -0.25
C ARG A 159 15.67 1.29 0.95
N MET A 160 14.76 1.90 1.70
CA MET A 160 14.05 1.23 2.80
C MET A 160 12.61 0.95 2.36
N VAL A 161 12.07 -0.20 2.78
CA VAL A 161 10.73 -0.65 2.40
C VAL A 161 9.97 -0.97 3.67
N MET A 162 8.83 -0.31 3.88
CA MET A 162 7.87 -0.75 4.91
C MET A 162 6.76 -1.56 4.27
N THR A 163 6.55 -2.77 4.75
CA THR A 163 5.40 -3.59 4.37
C THR A 163 4.30 -3.51 5.42
N CYS A 164 3.05 -3.57 4.99
CA CYS A 164 1.89 -3.63 5.86
C CYS A 164 0.97 -4.77 5.42
N TYR A 165 0.65 -5.69 6.34
CA TYR A 165 -0.14 -6.88 6.06
C TYR A 165 -1.39 -6.96 6.96
N ASN A 166 -2.49 -7.48 6.43
CA ASN A 166 -3.73 -7.76 7.18
C ASN A 166 -3.66 -9.09 7.99
N ARG A 167 -2.52 -9.35 8.61
CA ARG A 167 -2.27 -10.53 9.47
C ARG A 167 -1.67 -10.07 10.79
N LYS A 168 -1.75 -10.92 11.81
CA LYS A 168 -1.21 -10.58 13.14
C LYS A 168 0.32 -10.44 13.16
N GLY A 169 1.01 -11.14 12.28
CA GLY A 169 2.45 -11.15 12.22
C GLY A 169 2.96 -11.96 11.04
N GLU A 170 4.27 -11.90 10.82
CA GLU A 170 4.96 -12.55 9.72
C GLU A 170 4.65 -14.05 9.61
N GLN A 171 4.53 -14.78 10.72
CA GLN A 171 4.28 -16.23 10.68
C GLN A 171 2.91 -16.59 10.08
N GLN A 172 1.98 -15.64 10.01
CA GLN A 172 0.62 -15.85 9.51
C GLN A 172 0.43 -15.45 8.04
N ILE A 173 1.45 -14.91 7.38
CA ILE A 173 1.35 -14.55 5.95
C ILE A 173 1.55 -15.76 5.03
N GLY A 174 2.17 -16.84 5.53
CA GLY A 174 2.43 -18.05 4.75
C GLY A 174 3.54 -17.90 3.69
N LEU A 175 4.42 -16.91 3.85
CA LEU A 175 5.55 -16.65 2.95
C LEU A 175 6.87 -16.85 3.70
N ALA A 176 7.93 -17.18 2.97
CA ALA A 176 9.27 -17.31 3.56
C ALA A 176 9.86 -15.98 4.06
N HIS A 177 9.42 -14.86 3.50
CA HIS A 177 9.78 -13.52 3.95
C HIS A 177 8.74 -12.48 3.48
N PRO A 178 8.37 -11.47 4.30
CA PRO A 178 7.40 -10.42 3.95
C PRO A 178 7.77 -9.52 2.77
N LEU A 179 9.02 -9.55 2.29
CA LEU A 179 9.45 -8.74 1.14
C LEU A 179 9.21 -9.44 -0.20
N ILE A 180 8.93 -10.75 -0.19
CA ILE A 180 8.75 -11.53 -1.43
C ILE A 180 7.70 -10.91 -2.35
N PRO A 181 6.48 -10.54 -1.89
CA PRO A 181 5.49 -9.94 -2.77
C PRO A 181 5.95 -8.60 -3.33
N VAL A 182 6.70 -7.81 -2.55
CA VAL A 182 7.25 -6.53 -3.01
C VAL A 182 8.24 -6.74 -4.15
N PHE A 183 9.15 -7.71 -4.01
CA PHE A 183 10.14 -8.01 -5.04
C PHE A 183 9.49 -8.52 -6.33
N VAL A 184 8.48 -9.40 -6.21
CA VAL A 184 7.69 -9.87 -7.35
C VAL A 184 7.01 -8.70 -8.04
N TRP A 185 6.35 -7.83 -7.27
CA TRP A 185 5.66 -6.66 -7.82
C TRP A 185 6.62 -5.73 -8.57
N PHE A 186 7.81 -5.43 -8.03
CA PHE A 186 8.78 -4.62 -8.75
C PHE A 186 9.28 -5.27 -10.03
N ARG A 187 9.54 -6.57 -10.02
CA ARG A 187 9.96 -7.33 -11.21
C ARG A 187 8.90 -7.26 -12.33
N ASP A 188 7.64 -7.40 -11.97
CA ASP A 188 6.54 -7.38 -12.93
C ASP A 188 6.37 -5.98 -13.53
N GLN A 189 6.59 -4.92 -12.73
CA GLN A 189 6.57 -3.53 -13.20
C GLN A 189 7.78 -3.16 -14.07
N THR A 190 8.95 -3.75 -13.84
CA THR A 190 10.14 -3.53 -14.68
C THR A 190 10.13 -4.33 -15.97
N GLY A 191 9.09 -5.14 -16.21
CA GLY A 191 8.92 -5.92 -17.43
C GLY A 191 9.90 -7.10 -17.55
N ALA A 192 10.47 -7.56 -16.43
CA ALA A 192 11.29 -8.77 -16.41
C ALA A 192 10.41 -9.98 -16.72
N LYS A 193 10.41 -10.39 -17.99
CA LYS A 193 9.89 -11.70 -18.39
C LYS A 193 10.82 -12.78 -17.81
N PRO A 194 10.27 -13.87 -17.25
CA PRO A 194 11.08 -15.02 -16.85
C PRO A 194 11.90 -15.57 -18.01
#